data_AF-A0A178UIL2-F1
#
_entry.id   AF-A0A178UIL2-F1
#
_cell.length_a   1.000
_cell.length_b   1.000
_cell.length_c   1.000
_cell.angle_alpha   90.00
_cell.angle_beta   90.00
_cell.angle_gamma   90.00
#
_symmetry.space_group_name_H-M   'P 1'
#
loop_
_entity.id
_entity.type
_entity.pdbx_description
1 polymer ?
#
loop_
_entity_poly.entity_id
_entity_poly.type
_entity_poly.pdbx_seq_one_letter_code
_entity_poly.pdbx_strand_id
1 'polypeptide(L)'
;MGAASSSIVRSEPFAGKLCGLEDVPENCITAMFIYMEPPEICLLARVNKSFHRASRSDAVWEDKLPSNYKFLVRRILEDQQQVGVKDKLIYHKKEIYARLCRPNLFDAGTKKLLII
;
A
#
# COMPACT_ATOMS: atom_id res chain seq x y z
N MET A 1 12.06 -13.60 68.98
CA MET A 1 11.89 -14.80 68.13
C MET A 1 10.87 -14.47 67.04
N GLY A 2 11.31 -14.46 65.78
CA GLY A 2 10.56 -14.59 64.52
C GLY A 2 9.30 -13.76 64.26
N ALA A 3 9.43 -12.65 63.53
CA ALA A 3 8.33 -12.06 62.75
C ALA A 3 8.22 -12.82 61.41
N ALA A 4 7.07 -13.40 61.12
CA ALA A 4 6.79 -14.04 59.84
C ALA A 4 6.54 -12.96 58.78
N SER A 5 7.58 -12.60 58.03
CA SER A 5 7.45 -11.81 56.82
C SER A 5 6.76 -12.66 55.76
N SER A 6 5.48 -12.40 55.52
CA SER A 6 4.76 -12.96 54.36
C SER A 6 5.44 -12.47 53.10
N SER A 7 6.13 -13.35 52.39
CA SER A 7 6.60 -13.08 51.04
C SER A 7 5.38 -12.99 50.13
N ILE A 8 4.95 -11.77 49.82
CA ILE A 8 4.17 -11.53 48.61
C ILE A 8 5.05 -12.04 47.47
N VAL A 9 4.64 -13.14 46.85
CA VAL A 9 5.24 -13.59 45.60
C VAL A 9 5.02 -12.43 44.64
N ARG A 10 6.11 -11.72 44.34
CA ARG A 10 6.16 -10.75 43.25
C ARG A 10 5.82 -11.56 42.00
N SER A 11 4.61 -11.40 41.50
CA SER A 11 4.24 -11.90 40.18
C SER A 11 5.20 -11.26 39.20
N GLU A 12 6.19 -12.04 38.77
CA GLU A 12 7.08 -11.73 37.66
C GLU A 12 6.23 -11.21 36.50
N PRO A 13 6.50 -10.02 35.95
CA PRO A 13 5.85 -9.63 34.72
C PRO A 13 6.46 -10.51 33.62
N PHE A 14 5.80 -11.64 33.32
CA PHE A 14 5.79 -12.19 31.97
C PHE A 14 5.06 -11.21 31.03
N ALA A 15 5.44 -9.93 31.07
CA ALA A 15 5.23 -9.01 29.98
C ALA A 15 6.30 -9.33 28.93
N GLY A 16 6.24 -10.55 28.37
CA GLY A 16 6.85 -10.81 27.09
C GLY A 16 6.31 -9.73 26.17
N LYS A 17 7.20 -8.88 25.65
CA LYS A 17 6.84 -7.75 24.79
C LYS A 17 5.84 -8.26 23.77
N LEU A 18 4.58 -7.83 23.89
CA LEU A 18 3.55 -8.23 22.95
C LEU A 18 4.02 -7.74 21.58
N CYS A 19 4.20 -8.67 20.63
CA CYS A 19 4.55 -8.35 19.26
C CYS A 19 3.35 -7.62 18.66
N GLY A 20 3.44 -6.30 18.58
CA GLY A 20 2.39 -5.46 18.04
C GLY A 20 2.38 -5.55 16.52
N LEU A 21 1.32 -5.07 15.89
CA LEU A 21 1.28 -4.95 14.43
C LEU A 21 2.43 -4.08 13.87
N GLU A 22 3.01 -3.19 14.69
CA GLU A 22 4.15 -2.38 14.30
C GLU A 22 5.47 -3.18 14.23
N ASP A 23 5.56 -4.32 14.94
CA ASP A 23 6.74 -5.18 14.93
C ASP A 23 6.77 -6.12 13.70
N VAL A 24 5.70 -6.15 12.89
CA VAL A 24 5.62 -6.94 11.65
C VAL A 24 6.45 -6.28 10.54
N PRO A 25 7.40 -7.00 9.89
CA PRO A 25 8.19 -6.45 8.80
C PRO A 25 7.33 -6.03 7.60
N GLU A 26 7.66 -4.89 7.00
CA GLU A 26 6.90 -4.34 5.86
C GLU A 26 6.84 -5.28 4.66
N ASN A 27 7.88 -6.09 4.46
CA ASN A 27 7.92 -7.07 3.36
C ASN A 27 6.86 -8.17 3.55
N CYS A 28 6.60 -8.60 4.79
CA CYS A 28 5.55 -9.58 5.09
C CYS A 28 4.16 -9.00 4.81
N ILE A 29 3.92 -7.75 5.21
CA ILE A 29 2.66 -7.04 4.96
C ILE A 29 2.48 -6.80 3.45
N THR A 30 3.55 -6.44 2.75
CA THR A 30 3.57 -6.27 1.29
C THR A 30 3.20 -7.57 0.57
N ALA A 31 3.79 -8.70 0.98
CA ALA A 31 3.45 -10.02 0.43
C ALA A 31 1.99 -10.39 0.67
N MET A 32 1.44 -10.03 1.84
CA MET A 32 0.01 -10.20 2.12
C MET A 32 -0.87 -9.33 1.20
N PHE A 33 -0.51 -8.06 0.99
CA PHE A 33 -1.26 -7.14 0.13
C PHE A 33 -1.32 -7.58 -1.34
N ILE A 34 -0.35 -8.35 -1.83
CA ILE A 34 -0.42 -8.92 -3.19
C ILE A 34 -1.67 -9.80 -3.37
N TYR A 35 -2.23 -10.39 -2.33
CA TYR A 35 -3.42 -11.25 -2.43
C TYR A 35 -4.74 -10.54 -2.10
N MET A 36 -4.71 -9.23 -1.87
CA MET A 36 -5.87 -8.44 -1.48
C MET A 36 -6.40 -7.57 -2.62
N GLU A 37 -7.66 -7.20 -2.54
CA GLU A 37 -8.23 -6.23 -3.47
C GLU A 37 -7.75 -4.79 -3.13
N PRO A 38 -7.59 -3.91 -4.13
CA PRO A 38 -7.20 -2.51 -3.92
C PRO A 38 -7.99 -1.75 -2.83
N PRO A 39 -9.33 -1.91 -2.70
CA PRO A 39 -10.08 -1.27 -1.62
C PRO A 39 -9.69 -1.78 -0.23
N GLU A 40 -9.44 -3.09 -0.08
CA GLU A 40 -9.03 -3.72 1.18
C GLU A 40 -7.66 -3.21 1.62
N ILE A 41 -6.71 -3.10 0.68
CA ILE A 41 -5.37 -2.53 0.92
C ILE A 41 -5.50 -1.10 1.45
N CYS A 42 -6.40 -0.29 0.86
CA CYS A 42 -6.62 1.10 1.29
C CYS A 42 -7.25 1.19 2.68
N LEU A 43 -8.14 0.25 3.03
CA LEU A 43 -8.71 0.16 4.36
C LEU A 43 -7.64 -0.19 5.39
N LEU A 44 -6.86 -1.23 5.13
CA LEU A 44 -5.82 -1.72 6.03
C LEU A 44 -4.67 -0.72 6.19
N ALA A 45 -4.37 0.08 5.16
CA ALA A 45 -3.41 1.18 5.23
C ALA A 45 -3.74 2.22 6.32
N ARG A 46 -4.99 2.29 6.78
CA ARG A 46 -5.42 3.23 7.83
C ARG A 46 -5.25 2.68 9.25
N VAL A 47 -4.93 1.40 9.39
CA VAL A 47 -4.90 0.71 10.70
C VAL A 47 -3.64 1.05 11.50
N ASN A 48 -2.47 1.10 10.87
CA ASN A 48 -1.22 1.49 11.53
C ASN A 48 -0.13 1.95 10.51
N LYS A 49 1.01 2.39 11.04
CA LYS A 49 2.12 2.92 10.22
C LYS A 49 2.78 1.87 9.32
N SER A 50 2.98 0.64 9.80
CA SER A 50 3.60 -0.44 9.01
C SER A 50 2.74 -0.83 7.81
N PHE A 51 1.42 -0.95 8.01
CA PHE A 51 0.46 -1.18 6.94
C PHE A 51 0.36 0.01 6.00
N HIS A 52 0.34 1.24 6.53
CA HIS A 52 0.37 2.44 5.70
C HIS A 52 1.59 2.47 4.76
N ARG A 53 2.79 2.19 5.30
CA ARG A 53 4.04 2.15 4.51
C ARG A 53 4.04 1.02 3.50
N ALA A 54 3.68 -0.20 3.90
CA ALA A 54 3.56 -1.34 2.99
C ALA A 54 2.57 -1.08 1.85
N SER A 55 1.47 -0.36 2.12
CA SER A 55 0.44 -0.07 1.10
C SER A 55 0.92 0.85 -0.02
N ARG A 56 2.09 1.49 0.13
CA ARG A 56 2.70 2.36 -0.86
C ARG A 56 3.76 1.65 -1.70
N SER A 57 4.07 0.40 -1.36
CA SER A 57 5.09 -0.39 -2.07
C SER A 57 4.67 -0.65 -3.51
N ASP A 58 5.59 -0.39 -4.44
CA ASP A 58 5.36 -0.66 -5.86
C ASP A 58 5.16 -2.16 -6.15
N ALA A 59 5.68 -3.05 -5.31
CA ALA A 59 5.44 -4.49 -5.45
C ALA A 59 3.94 -4.85 -5.34
N VAL A 60 3.21 -4.16 -4.47
CA VAL A 60 1.75 -4.37 -4.31
C VAL A 60 1.02 -3.96 -5.58
N TRP A 61 1.31 -2.77 -6.10
CA TRP A 61 0.54 -2.19 -7.20
C TRP A 61 0.98 -2.68 -8.56
N GLU A 62 2.19 -3.23 -8.72
CA GLU A 62 2.58 -3.90 -9.96
C GLU A 62 1.65 -5.06 -10.29
N ASP A 63 1.28 -5.86 -9.28
CA ASP A 63 0.37 -6.99 -9.44
C ASP A 63 -1.06 -6.55 -9.77
N LYS A 64 -1.47 -5.37 -9.32
CA LYS A 64 -2.80 -4.79 -9.57
C LYS A 64 -2.90 -4.03 -10.89
N LEU A 65 -1.78 -3.76 -11.55
CA LEU A 65 -1.76 -3.02 -12.79
C LEU A 65 -1.83 -3.97 -13.99
N PRO A 66 -2.54 -3.59 -15.06
CA PRO A 66 -2.53 -4.37 -16.29
C PRO A 66 -1.13 -4.33 -16.92
N SER A 67 -0.69 -5.41 -17.56
CA SER A 67 0.67 -5.52 -18.13
C SER A 67 1.04 -4.41 -19.13
N ASN A 68 0.04 -3.83 -19.79
CA ASN A 68 0.19 -2.73 -20.74
C ASN A 68 0.10 -1.32 -20.09
N TYR A 69 0.09 -1.20 -18.76
CA TYR A 69 -0.09 0.07 -18.06
C TYR A 69 0.90 1.16 -18.53
N LYS A 70 2.17 0.79 -18.80
CA LYS A 70 3.20 1.73 -19.27
C LYS A 70 2.82 2.40 -20.60
N PHE A 71 2.24 1.61 -21.51
CA PHE A 71 1.75 2.10 -22.79
C PHE A 71 0.52 3.01 -22.60
N LEU A 72 -0.43 2.56 -21.77
CA LEU A 72 -1.65 3.32 -21.47
C LEU A 72 -1.34 4.69 -20.87
N VAL A 73 -0.47 4.74 -19.86
CA VAL A 73 -0.06 5.99 -19.20
C VAL A 73 0.61 6.93 -20.20
N ARG A 74 1.52 6.43 -21.03
CA ARG A 74 2.17 7.23 -22.07
C ARG A 74 1.15 7.85 -23.02
N ARG A 75 0.22 7.04 -23.55
CA ARG A 75 -0.83 7.49 -24.47
C ARG A 75 -1.75 8.53 -23.86
N ILE A 76 -2.22 8.29 -22.63
CA ILE A 76 -3.08 9.24 -21.92
C ILE A 76 -2.36 10.57 -21.71
N LEU A 77 -1.07 10.56 -21.35
CA LEU A 77 -0.30 11.81 -21.16
C LEU A 77 -0.04 12.56 -22.47
N GLU A 78 0.21 11.84 -23.56
CA GLU A 78 0.37 12.40 -24.90
C GLU A 78 -0.91 13.12 -25.36
N ASP A 79 -2.07 12.46 -25.24
CA ASP A 79 -3.35 13.03 -25.67
C ASP A 79 -3.83 14.19 -24.81
N GLN A 80 -3.44 14.23 -23.53
CA GLN A 80 -3.80 15.31 -22.62
C GLN A 80 -2.87 16.54 -22.77
N GLN A 81 -2.01 16.58 -23.80
CA GLN A 81 -1.04 17.65 -24.07
C GLN A 81 -0.13 17.95 -22.85
N GLN A 82 0.09 16.98 -21.96
CA GLN A 82 0.94 17.13 -20.76
C GLN A 82 2.41 16.91 -21.10
N VAL A 83 2.88 17.52 -22.20
CA VAL A 83 4.17 17.26 -22.84
C VAL A 83 5.37 17.65 -21.96
N GLY A 84 5.17 18.54 -20.96
CA GLY A 84 6.18 18.90 -19.94
C GLY A 84 6.21 18.00 -18.69
N VAL A 85 5.32 17.02 -18.57
CA VAL A 85 5.19 16.10 -17.42
C VAL A 85 5.87 14.75 -17.69
N LYS A 86 6.55 14.61 -18.84
CA LYS A 86 7.28 13.39 -19.24
C LYS A 86 8.35 12.99 -18.21
N ASP A 87 8.96 13.96 -17.52
CA ASP A 87 9.94 13.71 -16.46
C ASP A 87 9.32 13.39 -15.10
N LYS A 88 7.99 13.54 -14.95
CA LYS A 88 7.25 13.19 -13.74
C LYS A 88 6.80 11.73 -13.72
N LEU A 89 7.32 10.90 -14.64
CA LEU A 89 7.12 9.44 -14.66
C LEU A 89 7.66 8.71 -13.43
N ILE A 90 8.20 9.42 -12.43
CA ILE A 90 8.34 8.95 -11.04
C ILE A 90 6.96 8.93 -10.34
N TYR A 91 5.96 8.33 -10.99
CA TYR A 91 4.73 7.98 -10.30
C TYR A 91 4.93 6.61 -9.68
N HIS A 92 4.80 6.53 -8.36
CA HIS A 92 4.58 5.25 -7.68
C HIS A 92 3.45 4.51 -8.37
N LYS A 93 3.56 3.19 -8.48
CA LYS A 93 2.58 2.36 -9.20
C LYS A 93 1.18 2.49 -8.63
N LYS A 94 1.08 2.81 -7.33
CA LYS A 94 -0.16 3.23 -6.67
C LYS A 94 -0.87 4.40 -7.36
N GLU A 95 -0.12 5.45 -7.71
CA GLU A 95 -0.68 6.64 -8.33
C GLU A 95 -1.07 6.37 -9.78
N ILE A 96 -0.33 5.51 -10.48
CA ILE A 96 -0.73 5.00 -11.79
C ILE A 96 -2.06 4.28 -11.69
N TYR A 97 -2.20 3.35 -10.75
CA TYR A 97 -3.45 2.63 -10.52
C TYR A 97 -4.59 3.63 -10.24
N ALA A 98 -4.40 4.56 -9.29
CA ALA A 98 -5.40 5.57 -8.95
C ALA A 98 -5.80 6.45 -10.15
N ARG A 99 -4.85 6.76 -11.05
CA ARG A 99 -5.12 7.51 -12.27
C ARG A 99 -5.96 6.69 -13.25
N LEU A 100 -5.64 5.41 -13.43
CA LEU A 100 -6.33 4.50 -14.35
C LEU A 100 -7.74 4.11 -13.86
N CYS A 101 -7.99 4.15 -12.55
CA CYS A 101 -9.33 3.98 -11.98
C CYS A 101 -10.28 5.16 -12.26
N ARG A 102 -9.75 6.31 -12.68
CA ARG A 102 -10.58 7.42 -13.14
C ARG A 102 -10.88 7.26 -14.63
N PRO A 103 -12.00 7.79 -15.13
CA PRO A 103 -12.25 7.85 -16.56
C PRO A 103 -11.09 8.54 -17.29
N ASN A 104 -10.38 7.81 -18.15
CA ASN A 104 -9.33 8.38 -19.00
C ASN A 104 -9.77 8.31 -20.46
N LEU A 105 -9.81 9.48 -21.10
CA LEU A 105 -10.02 9.60 -22.54
C LEU A 105 -8.66 9.69 -23.22
N PHE A 106 -8.50 8.89 -24.27
CA PHE A 106 -7.32 8.85 -25.12
C PHE A 106 -7.76 8.55 -26.57
N ASP A 107 -6.85 8.64 -27.52
CA ASP A 107 -7.10 8.53 -28.95
C ASP A 107 -8.06 9.62 -29.47
N ALA A 108 -7.68 10.89 -29.24
CA ALA A 108 -8.49 12.07 -29.55
C ALA A 108 -9.91 12.05 -28.95
N GLY A 109 -10.09 11.38 -27.82
CA GLY A 109 -11.39 11.26 -27.14
C GLY A 109 -12.27 10.12 -27.64
N THR A 110 -11.79 9.31 -28.58
CA THR A 110 -12.55 8.19 -29.17
C THR A 110 -12.55 6.95 -28.28
N LYS A 111 -11.54 6.80 -27.42
CA LYS A 111 -11.39 5.64 -26.53
C LYS A 111 -11.44 6.04 -25.06
N LYS A 112 -12.08 5.19 -24.25
CA LYS A 112 -12.20 5.35 -22.80
C LYS A 112 -11.59 4.14 -22.11
N LEU A 113 -10.73 4.38 -21.12
CA LEU A 113 -10.18 3.35 -20.24
C LEU A 113 -10.55 3.63 -18.78
N LEU A 114 -10.96 2.57 -18.09
CA LEU A 114 -11.24 2.50 -16.66
C LEU A 114 -10.85 1.10 -16.20
N ILE A 115 -9.93 0.99 -15.23
CA ILE A 115 -9.69 -0.27 -14.53
C ILE A 115 -10.60 -0.31 -13.28
N ILE A 116 -11.35 -1.40 -13.13
CA ILE A 116 -12.24 -1.67 -11.99
C ILE A 116 -11.49 -2.56 -11.01
#